data_AF-A0A7T5RQ99-F1
#
_entry.id   AF-A0A7T5RQ99-F1
#
_cell.length_a   1.000
_cell.length_b   1.000
_cell.length_c   1.000
_cell.angle_alpha   90.00
_cell.angle_beta   90.00
_cell.angle_gamma   90.00
#
_symmetry.space_group_name_H-M   'P 1'
#
loop_
_entity.id
_entity.type
_entity.pdbx_description
1 polymer ?
#
loop_
_entity_poly.entity_id
_entity_poly.type
_entity_poly.pdbx_seq_one_letter_code
_entity_poly.pdbx_strand_id
1 'polypeptide(L)'
;MELSDLFVGESLLTPKMLESLKSFRMVSSGQIRLREAAASRSGKSVTIGSYYRTVKQGRKNIRASLVTLMIALWEGLIKPEEVRRLFDLAGKPLGELSESDLQRVGEALDALLEKIIL
;
A
#
# COMPACT_ATOMS: atom_id res chain seq x y z
N MET A 1 -15.83 5.33 -7.40
CA MET A 1 -15.19 4.17 -6.76
C MET A 1 -13.81 4.64 -6.34
N GLU A 2 -13.53 4.78 -5.04
CA GLU A 2 -12.19 5.19 -4.61
C GLU A 2 -11.22 4.05 -4.88
N LEU A 3 -9.96 4.36 -5.23
CA LEU A 3 -8.86 3.40 -5.40
C LEU A 3 -8.70 2.38 -4.26
N SER A 4 -9.24 2.71 -3.08
CA SER A 4 -9.37 1.77 -1.97
C SER A 4 -10.11 0.53 -2.41
N ASP A 5 -11.21 0.62 -3.15
CA ASP A 5 -12.13 -0.50 -3.26
C ASP A 5 -11.62 -1.59 -4.21
N LEU A 6 -10.84 -1.21 -5.24
CA LEU A 6 -10.28 -2.16 -6.22
C LEU A 6 -9.10 -2.98 -5.64
N PHE A 7 -8.19 -2.34 -4.90
CA PHE A 7 -6.96 -2.99 -4.42
C PHE A 7 -6.96 -3.32 -2.91
N VAL A 8 -7.89 -2.79 -2.10
CA VAL A 8 -8.01 -3.18 -0.68
C VAL A 8 -8.40 -4.65 -0.54
N GLY A 9 -9.12 -5.21 -1.50
CA GLY A 9 -9.45 -6.65 -1.51
C GLY A 9 -8.22 -7.56 -1.64
N GLU A 10 -7.20 -7.09 -2.37
CA GLU A 10 -5.98 -7.85 -2.66
C GLU A 10 -4.81 -7.49 -1.73
N SER A 11 -4.92 -6.36 -1.03
CA SER A 11 -3.90 -5.89 -0.11
C SER A 11 -4.15 -6.35 1.32
N LEU A 12 -3.08 -6.76 2.00
CA LEU A 12 -3.09 -6.94 3.46
C LEU A 12 -3.17 -5.59 4.22
N LEU A 13 -3.22 -4.46 3.52
CA LEU A 13 -3.40 -3.13 4.12
C LEU A 13 -4.89 -2.77 4.19
N THR A 14 -5.46 -2.94 5.38
CA THR A 14 -6.83 -2.43 5.65
C THR A 14 -6.87 -0.90 5.52
N PRO A 15 -8.03 -0.28 5.22
CA PRO A 15 -8.16 1.19 5.16
C PRO A 15 -7.67 1.86 6.44
N LYS A 16 -8.02 1.24 7.57
CA LYS A 16 -7.56 1.56 8.91
C LYS A 16 -6.03 1.61 9.05
N MET A 17 -5.30 0.65 8.47
CA MET A 17 -3.84 0.65 8.48
C MET A 17 -3.28 1.74 7.57
N LEU A 18 -3.88 1.92 6.39
CA LEU A 18 -3.46 2.94 5.43
C LEU A 18 -3.58 4.35 6.02
N GLU A 19 -4.70 4.68 6.65
CA GLU A 19 -4.89 5.94 7.38
C GLU A 19 -3.84 6.14 8.48
N SER A 20 -3.57 5.09 9.26
CA SER A 20 -2.59 5.15 10.35
C SER A 20 -1.18 5.38 9.83
N LEU A 21 -0.82 4.77 8.70
CA LEU A 21 0.47 4.99 8.04
C LEU A 21 0.60 6.41 7.49
N LYS A 22 -0.47 6.94 6.86
CA LYS A 22 -0.52 8.33 6.36
C LYS A 22 -0.34 9.33 7.50
N SER A 23 -1.05 9.18 8.62
CA SER A 23 -0.89 10.07 9.77
C SER A 23 0.45 9.89 10.47
N PHE A 24 0.99 8.67 10.54
CA PHE A 24 2.32 8.42 11.12
C PHE A 24 3.44 9.09 10.31
N ARG A 25 3.27 9.21 8.99
CA ARG A 25 4.19 9.99 8.15
C ARG A 25 4.20 11.47 8.55
N MET A 26 3.04 12.05 8.83
CA MET A 26 2.91 13.44 9.33
C MET A 26 3.51 13.61 10.73
N VAL A 27 3.37 12.60 11.60
CA VAL A 27 4.06 12.58 12.90
C VAL A 27 5.58 12.56 12.71
N SER A 28 6.06 11.72 11.80
CA SER A 28 7.51 11.55 11.54
C SER A 28 8.14 12.79 10.91
N SER A 29 7.38 13.59 10.17
CA SER A 29 7.81 14.89 9.63
C SER A 29 7.59 16.06 10.60
N GLY A 30 7.10 15.81 11.81
CA GLY A 30 6.87 16.83 12.83
C GLY A 30 5.64 17.72 12.61
N GLN A 31 4.78 17.38 11.63
CA GLN A 31 3.59 18.18 11.31
C GLN A 31 2.48 18.07 12.36
N ILE A 32 2.36 16.90 13.00
CA ILE A 32 1.37 16.65 14.07
C ILE A 32 2.01 15.84 15.19
N ARG A 33 1.44 15.90 16.39
CA ARG A 33 1.88 15.06 17.52
C ARG A 33 1.30 13.67 17.40
N LEU A 34 2.01 12.68 17.94
CA LEU A 34 1.54 11.28 17.98
C LEU A 34 0.16 11.14 18.65
N ARG A 35 -0.11 11.96 19.67
CA ARG A 35 -1.41 11.98 20.37
C ARG A 35 -2.53 12.48 19.47
N GLU A 36 -2.27 13.49 18.66
CA GLU A 36 -3.24 14.04 17.70
C GLU A 36 -3.53 13.02 16.60
N ALA A 37 -2.50 12.35 16.08
CA ALA A 37 -2.64 11.29 15.07
C ALA A 37 -3.43 10.07 15.59
N ALA A 38 -3.31 9.75 16.88
CA ALA A 38 -4.10 8.69 17.51
C ALA A 38 -5.56 9.14 17.75
N ALA A 39 -5.78 10.41 18.09
CA ALA A 39 -7.09 10.99 18.37
C ALA A 39 -7.92 11.28 17.11
N SER A 40 -7.26 11.57 15.98
CA SER A 40 -7.92 11.85 14.69
C SER A 40 -8.60 10.62 14.06
N ARG A 41 -8.45 9.44 14.67
CA ARG A 41 -9.06 8.20 14.21
C ARG A 41 -10.52 8.12 14.66
N SER A 42 -11.41 8.52 13.74
CA SER A 42 -12.88 8.35 13.74
C SER A 42 -13.52 7.81 15.04
N GLY A 43 -14.05 8.73 15.86
CA GLY A 43 -15.18 8.52 16.78
C GLY A 43 -14.94 7.71 18.06
N LYS A 44 -13.81 7.00 18.21
CA LYS A 44 -13.45 6.30 19.46
C LYS A 44 -12.03 6.66 19.86
N SER A 45 -11.80 6.91 21.14
CA SER A 45 -10.46 7.20 21.67
C SER A 45 -9.54 5.99 21.49
N VAL A 46 -8.80 5.97 20.38
CA VAL A 46 -7.78 4.95 20.14
C VAL A 46 -6.59 5.26 21.02
N THR A 47 -6.20 4.31 21.87
CA THR A 47 -5.00 4.48 22.69
C THR A 47 -3.77 4.57 21.80
N ILE A 48 -2.76 5.34 22.23
CA ILE A 48 -1.48 5.49 21.51
C ILE A 48 -0.87 4.11 21.21
N GLY A 49 -0.95 3.18 22.16
CA GLY A 49 -0.46 1.81 21.98
C GLY A 49 -1.22 1.02 20.89
N SER A 50 -2.54 1.18 20.80
CA SER A 50 -3.35 0.56 19.74
C SER A 50 -3.04 1.16 18.36
N TYR A 51 -2.90 2.48 18.30
CA TYR A 51 -2.45 3.19 17.10
C TYR A 51 -1.09 2.68 16.62
N TYR A 52 -0.09 2.64 17.51
CA TYR A 52 1.26 2.20 17.16
C TYR A 52 1.31 0.74 16.69
N ARG A 53 0.52 -0.15 17.31
CA ARG A 53 0.38 -1.55 16.84
C ARG A 53 -0.18 -1.62 15.43
N THR A 54 -1.17 -0.78 15.11
CA THR A 54 -1.72 -0.71 13.74
C THR A 54 -0.65 -0.26 12.74
N VAL A 55 0.09 0.81 13.05
CA VAL A 55 1.20 1.30 12.21
C VAL A 55 2.26 0.21 12.02
N LYS A 56 2.67 -0.46 13.11
CA LYS A 56 3.65 -1.54 13.07
C LYS A 56 3.18 -2.70 12.18
N GLN A 57 1.90 -3.07 12.26
CA GLN A 57 1.34 -4.13 11.42
C GLN A 57 1.32 -3.71 9.94
N GLY A 58 0.89 -2.49 9.63
CA GLY A 58 0.92 -1.96 8.26
C GLY A 58 2.33 -1.98 7.66
N ARG A 59 3.34 -1.54 8.43
CA ARG A 59 4.76 -1.61 8.02
C ARG A 59 5.23 -3.05 7.80
N LYS A 60 4.83 -3.98 8.66
CA LYS A 60 5.17 -5.41 8.52
C LYS A 60 4.59 -5.97 7.22
N ASN A 61 3.34 -5.64 6.90
CA ASN A 61 2.68 -6.10 5.67
C ASN A 61 3.37 -5.54 4.42
N ILE A 62 3.67 -4.23 4.38
CA ILE A 62 4.45 -3.63 3.28
C ILE A 62 5.79 -4.32 3.11
N ARG A 63 6.53 -4.53 4.20
CA ARG A 63 7.83 -5.22 4.16
C ARG A 63 7.69 -6.64 3.60
N ALA A 64 6.68 -7.39 4.03
CA ALA A 64 6.43 -8.74 3.54
C ALA A 64 6.18 -8.74 2.03
N SER A 65 5.29 -7.88 1.54
CA SER A 65 5.01 -7.77 0.10
C SER A 65 6.24 -7.43 -0.73
N LEU A 66 7.07 -6.48 -0.26
CA LEU A 66 8.31 -6.11 -0.94
C LEU A 66 9.31 -7.27 -0.97
N VAL A 67 9.44 -8.01 0.14
CA VAL A 67 10.31 -9.19 0.21
C VAL A 67 9.81 -10.29 -0.73
N THR A 68 8.50 -10.54 -0.78
CA THR A 68 7.91 -11.51 -1.71
C THR A 68 8.21 -11.14 -3.17
N LEU A 69 8.07 -9.86 -3.54
CA LEU A 69 8.41 -9.37 -4.87
C LEU A 69 9.91 -9.58 -5.19
N MET A 70 10.79 -9.30 -4.23
CA MET A 70 12.23 -9.53 -4.40
C MET A 70 12.57 -11.01 -4.61
N ILE A 71 11.93 -11.90 -3.85
CA ILE A 71 12.10 -13.36 -4.03
C ILE A 71 11.64 -13.75 -5.44
N ALA A 72 10.47 -13.32 -5.88
CA ALA A 72 9.96 -13.63 -7.22
C ALA A 72 10.89 -13.14 -8.34
N LEU A 73 11.52 -11.97 -8.17
CA LEU A 73 12.54 -11.45 -9.09
C LEU A 73 13.82 -12.29 -9.08
N TRP A 74 14.33 -12.70 -7.91
CA TRP A 74 15.55 -13.49 -7.79
C TRP A 74 15.39 -14.91 -8.32
N GLU A 75 14.21 -15.50 -8.17
CA GLU A 75 13.86 -16.82 -8.70
C GLU A 75 13.49 -16.78 -10.20
N GLY A 76 13.45 -15.59 -10.81
CA GLY A 76 13.11 -15.43 -12.23
C GLY A 76 11.63 -15.65 -12.56
N LEU A 77 10.76 -15.70 -11.56
CA LEU A 77 9.30 -15.82 -11.73
C LEU A 77 8.69 -14.54 -12.33
N ILE A 78 9.34 -13.39 -12.11
CA ILE A 78 8.97 -12.10 -12.66
C ILE A 78 10.21 -11.45 -13.27
N LYS A 79 10.06 -10.78 -14.42
CA LYS A 79 11.17 -10.02 -15.01
C LYS A 79 11.26 -8.60 -14.44
N PRO A 80 12.48 -8.05 -14.21
CA PRO A 80 12.65 -6.69 -13.71
C PRO A 80 11.94 -5.62 -14.56
N GLU A 81 11.85 -5.81 -15.88
CA GLU A 81 11.21 -4.87 -16.81
C GLU A 81 9.70 -4.76 -16.57
N GLU A 82 9.07 -5.86 -16.16
CA GLU A 82 7.63 -5.90 -15.89
C GLU A 82 7.30 -5.15 -14.60
N VAL A 83 8.14 -5.32 -13.58
CA VAL A 83 8.06 -4.57 -12.32
C VAL A 83 8.31 -3.07 -12.54
N ARG A 84 9.26 -2.70 -13.41
CA ARG A 84 9.52 -1.30 -13.76
C ARG A 84 8.29 -0.65 -14.39
N ARG A 85 7.66 -1.31 -15.37
CA ARG A 85 6.42 -0.81 -16.01
C ARG A 85 5.31 -0.60 -15.00
N LEU A 86 5.17 -1.51 -14.03
CA LEU A 86 4.20 -1.38 -12.94
C LEU A 86 4.49 -0.14 -12.08
N PHE A 87 5.75 0.10 -11.73
CA PHE A 87 6.14 1.28 -10.96
C PHE A 87 6.00 2.59 -11.73
N ASP A 88 6.24 2.60 -13.05
CA ASP A 88 6.03 3.77 -13.88
C ASP A 88 4.55 4.19 -13.89
N LEU A 89 3.63 3.21 -13.87
CA LEU A 89 2.18 3.46 -13.74
C LEU A 89 1.78 3.88 -12.32
N ALA A 90 2.39 3.27 -11.29
CA ALA A 90 2.12 3.57 -9.87
C ALA A 90 2.83 4.83 -9.36
N GLY A 91 3.70 5.45 -10.16
CA GLY A 91 4.51 6.61 -9.77
C GLY A 91 3.73 7.92 -9.64
N LYS A 92 2.49 7.97 -10.11
CA LYS A 92 1.61 9.14 -9.96
C LYS A 92 0.91 9.11 -8.60
N PRO A 93 0.75 10.26 -7.92
CA PRO A 93 -0.12 10.37 -6.76
C PRO A 93 -1.51 9.82 -7.08
N LEU A 94 -2.10 9.13 -6.10
CA LEU A 94 -3.41 8.50 -6.23
C LEU A 94 -4.51 9.44 -6.77
N GLY A 95 -4.44 10.73 -6.40
CA GLY A 95 -5.39 11.76 -6.83
C GLY A 95 -5.20 12.26 -8.27
N GLU A 96 -4.16 11.81 -8.97
CA GLU A 96 -3.81 12.19 -10.34
C GLU A 96 -4.00 11.02 -11.33
N LEU A 97 -4.44 9.86 -10.85
CA LEU A 97 -4.72 8.69 -11.68
C LEU A 97 -6.15 8.76 -12.23
N SER A 98 -6.29 8.67 -13.56
CA SER A 98 -7.60 8.47 -14.18
C SER A 98 -8.07 7.03 -13.99
N GLU A 99 -9.37 6.79 -14.19
CA GLU A 99 -9.93 5.43 -14.15
C GLU A 99 -9.24 4.49 -15.18
N SER A 100 -8.86 5.01 -16.35
CA SER A 100 -8.09 4.26 -17.34
C SER A 100 -6.68 3.92 -16.87
N ASP A 101 -6.03 4.78 -16.09
CA ASP A 101 -4.70 4.49 -15.53
C ASP A 101 -4.80 3.35 -14.50
N LEU A 102 -5.89 3.30 -13.73
CA LEU A 102 -6.14 2.23 -12.75
C LEU A 102 -6.44 0.89 -13.40
N GLN A 103 -7.24 0.89 -14.44
CA GLN A 103 -7.52 -0.32 -15.21
C GLN A 103 -6.22 -0.87 -15.81
N ARG A 104 -5.35 -0.01 -16.36
CA ARG A 104 -4.03 -0.42 -16.88
C ARG A 104 -3.13 -1.01 -15.80
N VAL A 105 -3.19 -0.50 -14.56
CA VAL A 105 -2.46 -1.08 -13.43
C VAL A 105 -2.98 -2.48 -13.11
N GLY A 106 -4.30 -2.68 -13.08
CA GLY A 106 -4.92 -3.99 -12.88
C GLY A 106 -4.52 -5.00 -13.97
N GLU A 107 -4.68 -4.63 -15.23
CA GLU A 107 -4.29 -5.46 -16.38
C GLU A 107 -2.79 -5.82 -16.36
N ALA A 108 -1.93 -4.89 -15.94
CA ALA A 108 -0.51 -5.15 -15.78
C ALA A 108 -0.20 -6.13 -14.64
N LEU A 109 -0.96 -6.10 -13.54
CA LEU A 109 -0.85 -7.07 -12.44
C LEU A 109 -1.31 -8.46 -12.87
N ASP A 110 -2.45 -8.56 -13.55
CA ASP A 110 -2.98 -9.84 -14.03
C ASP A 110 -2.02 -10.50 -15.04
N ALA A 111 -1.51 -9.73 -15.99
CA ALA A 111 -0.54 -10.21 -16.98
C ALA A 111 0.80 -10.63 -16.34
N LEU A 112 1.16 -10.07 -15.19
CA LEU A 112 2.31 -10.48 -14.38
C LEU A 112 2.04 -11.82 -13.69
N LEU A 113 0.85 -11.99 -13.13
CA LEU A 113 0.47 -13.20 -12.39
C LEU A 113 0.26 -14.41 -13.30
N GLU A 114 -0.31 -14.23 -14.49
CA GLU A 114 -0.49 -15.32 -15.46
C GLU A 114 0.84 -16.00 -15.85
N LYS A 115 1.94 -15.23 -15.88
CA LYS A 115 3.28 -15.72 -16.25
C LYS A 115 4.00 -16.46 -15.13
N ILE A 116 3.51 -16.38 -13.89
CA ILE A 116 4.07 -17.11 -12.75
C ILE A 116 3.48 -18.54 -12.69
N ILE A 117 2.27 -18.72 -13.22
CA ILE A 117 1.49 -19.97 -13.11
C ILE A 117 1.68 -20.86 -14.35
N LEU A 118 2.26 -20.35 -15.44
CA LEU A 118 2.51 -21.06 -16.70
C LEU A 118 4.00 -21.38 -16.94
#